data_AF-A0A2S9VC67-F1
#
_entry.id   AF-A0A2S9VC67-F1
#
_cell.length_a   1.000
_cell.length_b   1.000
_cell.length_c   1.000
_cell.angle_alpha   90.00
_cell.angle_beta   90.00
_cell.angle_gamma   90.00
#
_symmetry.space_group_name_H-M   'P 1'
#
loop_
_entity.id
_entity.type
_entity.pdbx_description
1 polymer ?
#
loop_
_entity_poly.entity_id
_entity_poly.type
_entity_poly.pdbx_seq_one_letter_code
_entity_poly.pdbx_strand_id
1 'polypeptide(L)'
;MSDVLRNGWLKDISARFFAGLFMCVSATMIVMAGLHFYQGFAPDKDFVSAVIKAVNDLFIALATYELAMGIFKEYRHNQEDDLFMSIRRTVTRFVSVVVIALVLEGLIMIIKYSQLDLAGNLFYPVAVVVAASLLLMSLGLFLRWSRDV
;
A
#
# COMPACT_ATOMS: atom_id res chain seq x y z
N MET A 1 16.09 17.42 -32.40
CA MET A 1 16.99 17.08 -31.26
C MET A 1 16.55 17.72 -29.94
N SER A 2 15.91 18.90 -29.93
CA SER A 2 15.48 19.61 -28.70
C SER A 2 14.21 19.05 -28.03
N ASP A 3 13.29 18.42 -28.78
CA ASP A 3 12.07 17.81 -28.20
C ASP A 3 12.34 16.52 -27.41
N VAL A 4 13.30 15.71 -27.86
CA VAL A 4 13.64 14.42 -27.22
C VAL A 4 14.31 14.63 -25.86
N LEU A 5 15.22 15.60 -25.76
CA LEU A 5 15.89 15.97 -24.49
C LEU A 5 14.91 16.63 -23.49
N ARG A 6 13.99 17.46 -23.98
CA ARG A 6 12.97 18.12 -23.15
C ARG A 6 11.96 17.12 -22.58
N ASN A 7 11.56 16.11 -23.35
CA ASN A 7 10.62 15.08 -22.91
C ASN A 7 11.23 14.10 -21.89
N GLY A 8 12.54 13.84 -21.94
CA GLY A 8 13.22 13.05 -20.91
C GLY A 8 13.30 13.79 -19.57
N TRP A 9 13.67 15.07 -19.60
CA TRP A 9 13.82 15.88 -18.39
C TRP A 9 12.50 16.09 -17.63
N LEU A 10 11.39 16.31 -18.35
CA LEU A 10 10.05 16.44 -17.76
C LEU A 10 9.58 15.15 -17.07
N LYS A 11 9.89 14.00 -17.67
CA LYS A 11 9.55 12.67 -17.10
C LYS A 11 10.33 12.38 -15.83
N ASP A 12 11.62 12.69 -15.80
CA ASP A 12 12.44 12.50 -14.60
C ASP A 12 12.02 13.40 -13.45
N ILE A 13 11.64 14.65 -13.75
CA ILE A 13 11.14 15.59 -12.75
C ILE A 13 9.80 15.14 -12.18
N SER A 14 8.85 14.74 -13.03
CA SER A 14 7.55 14.30 -12.56
C SER A 14 7.68 13.04 -11.70
N ALA A 15 8.52 12.09 -12.09
CA ALA A 15 8.77 10.87 -11.32
C ALA A 15 9.36 11.15 -9.94
N ARG A 16 10.40 12.00 -9.86
CA ARG A 16 11.01 12.38 -8.59
C ARG A 16 10.04 13.12 -7.68
N PHE A 17 9.18 13.96 -8.27
CA PHE A 17 8.13 14.64 -7.53
C PHE A 17 7.11 13.65 -6.96
N PHE A 18 6.55 12.75 -7.77
CA PHE A 18 5.59 11.74 -7.30
C PHE A 18 6.20 10.77 -6.28
N ALA A 19 7.40 10.26 -6.53
CA ALA A 19 8.11 9.40 -5.58
C ALA A 19 8.37 10.13 -4.26
N GLY A 20 8.81 11.39 -4.32
CA GLY A 20 8.99 12.24 -3.15
C GLY A 20 7.70 12.45 -2.36
N LEU A 21 6.57 12.70 -3.03
CA LEU A 21 5.27 12.83 -2.39
C LEU A 21 4.86 11.55 -1.65
N PHE A 22 4.92 10.39 -2.30
CA PHE A 22 4.58 9.11 -1.66
C PHE A 22 5.53 8.78 -0.50
N MET A 23 6.82 9.14 -0.61
CA MET A 23 7.79 8.95 0.46
C MET A 23 7.51 9.85 1.65
N CYS A 24 7.09 11.11 1.44
CA CYS A 24 6.65 12.01 2.50
C CYS A 24 5.37 11.50 3.20
N VAL A 25 4.40 10.99 2.44
CA VAL A 25 3.18 10.38 2.99
C VAL A 25 3.55 9.17 3.86
N SER A 26 4.41 8.28 3.36
CA SER A 26 4.87 7.11 4.11
C SER A 26 5.57 7.51 5.40
N ALA A 27 6.52 8.46 5.35
CA ALA A 27 7.21 8.95 6.53
C ALA A 27 6.25 9.56 7.56
N THR A 28 5.26 10.32 7.09
CA THR A 28 4.22 10.90 7.97
C THR A 28 3.41 9.80 8.66
N MET A 29 3.00 8.76 7.92
CA MET A 29 2.26 7.63 8.48
C MET A 29 3.07 6.84 9.51
N ILE A 30 4.38 6.65 9.29
CA ILE A 30 5.27 6.03 10.29
C ILE A 30 5.32 6.86 11.57
N VAL A 31 5.44 8.18 11.46
CA VAL A 31 5.43 9.08 12.63
C VAL A 31 4.09 9.00 13.35
N MET A 32 2.98 9.04 12.62
CA MET A 32 1.63 8.92 13.19
C MET A 32 1.42 7.59 13.91
N ALA A 33 1.92 6.48 13.34
CA ALA A 33 1.87 5.18 14.00
C ALA A 33 2.57 5.19 15.36
N GLY A 34 3.78 5.77 15.42
CA GLY A 34 4.53 5.92 16.66
C GLY A 34 3.80 6.79 17.69
N LEU A 35 3.18 7.88 17.26
CA LEU A 35 2.40 8.77 18.13
C LEU A 35 1.14 8.08 18.65
N HIS A 36 0.38 7.39 17.80
CA HIS A 36 -0.82 6.65 18.19
C HIS A 36 -0.48 5.51 19.17
N PHE A 37 0.63 4.82 18.94
CA PHE A 37 1.13 3.79 19.87
C PHE A 37 1.52 4.38 21.22
N TYR A 38 2.24 5.51 21.24
CA TYR A 38 2.63 6.19 22.48
C TYR A 38 1.40 6.66 23.28
N GLN A 39 0.38 7.19 22.59
CA GLN A 39 -0.88 7.59 23.22
C GLN A 39 -1.63 6.41 23.88
N GLY A 40 -1.35 5.17 23.48
CA GLY A 40 -1.91 3.97 24.09
C GLY A 40 -1.47 3.72 25.54
N PHE A 41 -0.39 4.36 25.99
CA PHE A 41 0.06 4.29 27.39
C PHE A 41 -0.61 5.32 28.30
N ALA A 42 -1.47 6.19 27.76
CA ALA A 42 -2.21 7.14 28.57
C ALA A 42 -3.28 6.41 29.42
N PRO A 43 -3.49 6.81 30.70
CA PRO A 43 -4.40 6.11 31.62
C PRO A 43 -5.85 5.94 31.13
N ASP A 44 -6.34 6.87 30.31
CA ASP A 44 -7.73 6.88 29.81
C ASP A 44 -7.92 6.19 28.44
N LYS A 45 -6.86 5.57 27.89
CA LYS A 45 -6.87 5.01 26.53
C LYS A 45 -6.79 3.48 26.56
N ASP A 46 -7.59 2.85 25.72
CA ASP A 46 -7.46 1.41 25.46
C ASP A 46 -6.20 1.13 24.64
N PHE A 47 -5.24 0.44 25.26
CA PHE A 47 -3.97 0.04 24.64
C PHE A 47 -4.18 -0.81 23.38
N VAL A 48 -5.17 -1.72 23.39
CA VAL A 48 -5.44 -2.60 22.23
C VAL A 48 -5.87 -1.76 21.02
N SER A 49 -6.76 -0.79 21.23
CA SER A 49 -7.19 0.15 20.20
C SER A 49 -6.04 0.99 19.65
N ALA A 50 -5.10 1.42 20.52
CA ALA A 50 -3.90 2.16 20.10
C ALA A 50 -2.95 1.32 19.24
N VAL A 51 -2.73 0.05 19.62
CA VAL A 51 -1.94 -0.91 18.82
C VAL A 51 -2.58 -1.12 17.45
N ILE A 52 -3.91 -1.33 17.40
CA ILE A 52 -4.64 -1.51 16.15
C ILE A 52 -4.47 -0.30 15.22
N LYS A 53 -4.58 0.92 15.75
CA LYS A 53 -4.39 2.15 14.97
C LYS A 53 -2.96 2.27 14.43
N ALA A 54 -1.95 2.02 15.28
CA ALA A 54 -0.56 2.07 14.86
C ALA A 54 -0.24 1.04 13.76
N VAL A 55 -0.80 -0.16 13.87
CA VAL A 55 -0.66 -1.20 12.84
C VAL A 55 -1.31 -0.79 11.52
N ASN A 56 -2.49 -0.18 11.55
CA ASN A 56 -3.16 0.35 10.35
C ASN A 56 -2.31 1.44 9.66
N ASP A 57 -1.81 2.40 10.43
CA ASP A 57 -0.94 3.47 9.93
C ASP A 57 0.34 2.90 9.29
N LEU A 58 0.93 1.86 9.88
CA LEU A 58 2.10 1.17 9.34
C LEU A 58 1.81 0.43 8.02
N PHE A 59 0.63 -0.17 7.87
CA PHE A 59 0.25 -0.78 6.59
C PHE A 59 0.09 0.25 5.47
N ILE A 60 -0.51 1.40 5.78
CA ILE A 60 -0.63 2.52 4.83
C ILE A 60 0.78 3.05 4.48
N ALA A 61 1.64 3.20 5.48
CA ALA A 61 3.03 3.61 5.28
C ALA A 61 3.79 2.63 4.38
N LEU A 62 3.62 1.33 4.60
CA LEU A 62 4.27 0.28 3.82
C LEU A 62 3.79 0.29 2.36
N ALA A 63 2.48 0.38 2.14
CA ALA A 63 1.91 0.43 0.79
C ALA A 63 2.37 1.67 0.00
N THR A 64 2.40 2.83 0.65
CA THR A 64 2.86 4.09 0.03
C THR A 64 4.38 4.10 -0.20
N TYR A 65 5.15 3.47 0.68
CA TYR A 65 6.59 3.26 0.48
C TYR A 65 6.88 2.36 -0.74
N GLU A 66 6.16 1.24 -0.87
CA GLU A 66 6.33 0.32 -2.00
C GLU A 66 6.02 1.02 -3.34
N LEU A 67 5.01 1.89 -3.37
CA LEU A 67 4.73 2.76 -4.53
C LEU A 67 5.88 3.73 -4.85
N ALA A 68 6.37 4.44 -3.82
CA ALA A 68 7.47 5.40 -3.99
C ALA A 68 8.72 4.72 -4.58
N MET A 69 9.07 3.56 -4.03
CA MET A 69 10.19 2.74 -4.50
C MET A 69 9.96 2.17 -5.89
N GLY A 70 8.73 1.76 -6.21
CA GLY A 70 8.32 1.32 -7.54
C GLY A 70 8.56 2.40 -8.59
N ILE A 71 8.09 3.63 -8.33
CA ILE A 71 8.31 4.78 -9.22
C ILE A 71 9.81 5.08 -9.33
N PHE A 72 10.54 5.13 -8.22
CA PHE A 72 11.96 5.45 -8.25
C PHE A 72 12.79 4.44 -9.05
N LYS A 73 12.42 3.15 -8.97
CA LYS A 73 13.09 2.07 -9.69
C LYS A 73 12.81 2.11 -11.19
N GLU A 74 11.57 2.39 -11.59
CA GLU A 74 11.16 2.43 -13.00
C GLU A 74 11.94 3.49 -13.79
N TYR A 75 12.13 4.67 -13.20
CA TYR A 75 12.76 5.80 -13.90
C TYR A 75 14.29 5.77 -13.90
N ARG A 76 14.91 4.99 -13.01
CA ARG A 76 16.37 4.81 -12.98
C ARG A 76 16.87 3.71 -13.91
N HIS A 77 15.97 2.88 -14.42
CA HIS A 77 16.35 1.75 -15.24
C HIS A 77 16.43 2.16 -16.71
N ASN A 78 17.58 1.90 -17.36
CA ASN A 78 17.82 2.29 -18.74
C ASN A 78 16.89 1.51 -19.69
N GLN A 79 16.61 2.12 -20.85
CA GLN A 79 15.68 1.69 -21.91
C GLN A 79 15.93 0.28 -22.52
N GLU A 80 16.84 -0.53 -21.97
CA GLU A 80 17.23 -1.84 -22.50
C GLU A 80 16.47 -3.03 -21.85
N ASP A 81 15.87 -2.85 -20.66
CA ASP A 81 14.93 -3.84 -20.11
C ASP A 81 13.50 -3.55 -20.56
N ASP A 82 12.75 -4.62 -20.78
CA ASP A 82 11.37 -4.57 -21.23
C ASP A 82 10.51 -3.81 -20.21
N LEU A 83 10.10 -2.57 -20.55
CA LEU A 83 9.30 -1.69 -19.71
C LEU A 83 8.05 -2.41 -19.17
N PHE A 84 7.49 -3.33 -19.95
CA PHE A 84 6.39 -4.20 -19.54
C PHE A 84 6.74 -5.09 -18.34
N MET A 85 7.94 -5.67 -18.32
CA MET A 85 8.39 -6.53 -17.22
C MET A 85 8.63 -5.73 -15.93
N SER A 86 9.14 -4.50 -16.05
CA SER A 86 9.37 -3.62 -14.89
C SER A 86 8.05 -3.14 -14.28
N ILE A 87 7.11 -2.65 -15.10
CA ILE A 87 5.75 -2.28 -14.65
C ILE A 87 5.06 -3.47 -13.98
N ARG A 88 5.11 -4.66 -14.60
CA ARG A 88 4.51 -5.87 -14.02
C ARG A 88 5.06 -6.16 -12.64
N ARG A 89 6.39 -6.12 -12.46
CA ARG A 89 7.04 -6.38 -11.18
C ARG A 89 6.61 -5.35 -10.11
N THR A 90 6.56 -4.08 -10.48
CA THR A 90 6.15 -2.99 -9.58
C THR A 90 4.68 -3.11 -9.17
N VAL A 91 3.78 -3.30 -10.13
CA VAL A 91 2.34 -3.49 -9.87
C VAL A 91 2.11 -4.72 -9.00
N THR A 92 2.78 -5.84 -9.31
CA THR A 92 2.64 -7.07 -8.51
C THR A 92 3.00 -6.83 -7.06
N ARG A 93 4.17 -6.23 -6.80
CA ARG A 93 4.65 -5.98 -5.44
C ARG A 93 3.72 -5.04 -4.68
N PHE A 94 3.35 -3.92 -5.30
CA PHE A 94 2.43 -2.97 -4.68
C PHE A 94 1.09 -3.63 -4.31
N VAL A 95 0.47 -4.31 -5.28
CA VAL A 95 -0.83 -4.95 -5.09
C VAL A 95 -0.74 -6.07 -4.04
N SER A 96 0.33 -6.85 -4.02
CA SER A 96 0.55 -7.86 -2.97
C SER A 96 0.60 -7.24 -1.56
N VAL A 97 1.31 -6.12 -1.38
CA VAL A 97 1.36 -5.41 -0.09
C VAL A 97 -0.03 -4.91 0.32
N VAL A 98 -0.79 -4.35 -0.62
CA VAL A 98 -2.16 -3.87 -0.38
C VAL A 98 -3.09 -5.02 0.04
N VAL A 99 -3.01 -6.18 -0.62
CA VAL A 99 -3.83 -7.35 -0.25
C VAL A 99 -3.50 -7.84 1.15
N ILE A 100 -2.20 -7.94 1.49
CA ILE A 100 -1.76 -8.35 2.84
C ILE A 100 -2.33 -7.39 3.89
N ALA A 101 -2.26 -6.07 3.63
CA ALA A 101 -2.83 -5.05 4.49
C ALA A 101 -4.35 -5.20 4.66
N LEU A 102 -5.10 -5.37 3.57
CA LEU A 102 -6.56 -5.51 3.62
C LEU A 102 -7.01 -6.78 4.36
N VAL A 103 -6.31 -7.90 4.19
CA VAL A 103 -6.62 -9.14 4.92
C VAL A 103 -6.36 -8.95 6.41
N LEU A 104 -5.24 -8.33 6.78
CA LEU A 104 -4.93 -8.07 8.18
C LEU A 104 -5.90 -7.08 8.82
N GLU A 105 -6.29 -6.04 8.10
CA GLU A 105 -7.34 -5.10 8.52
C GLU A 105 -8.66 -5.84 8.77
N GLY A 106 -9.08 -6.68 7.82
CA GLY A 106 -10.28 -7.52 7.95
C GLY A 106 -10.23 -8.41 9.20
N LEU A 107 -9.11 -9.10 9.44
CA LEU A 107 -8.94 -9.98 10.61
C LEU A 107 -8.98 -9.20 11.92
N ILE A 108 -8.29 -8.05 11.99
CA ILE A 108 -8.28 -7.18 13.18
C ILE A 108 -9.70 -6.70 13.50
N MET A 109 -10.47 -6.32 12.48
CA MET A 109 -11.86 -5.88 12.67
C MET A 109 -12.79 -7.01 13.09
N ILE A 110 -12.60 -8.24 12.59
CA ILE A 110 -13.35 -9.42 13.06
C ILE A 110 -13.10 -9.63 14.55
N ILE A 111 -11.83 -9.62 14.99
CA ILE A 111 -11.47 -9.80 16.40
C ILE A 111 -12.10 -8.68 17.25
N LYS A 112 -11.96 -7.43 16.82
CA LYS A 112 -12.49 -6.26 17.54
C LYS A 112 -14.02 -6.29 17.67
N TYR A 113 -14.75 -6.54 16.58
CA TYR A 113 -16.21 -6.58 16.63
C TYR A 113 -16.74 -7.81 17.35
N SER A 114 -16.02 -8.93 17.29
CA SER A 114 -16.36 -10.14 18.06
C SER A 114 -16.26 -9.91 19.57
N GLN A 115 -15.31 -9.09 20.04
CA GLN A 115 -15.12 -8.81 21.47
C GLN A 115 -16.10 -7.77 22.02
N LEU A 116 -16.62 -6.88 21.17
CA LEU A 116 -17.54 -5.81 21.59
C LEU A 116 -19.02 -6.23 21.58
N ASP A 117 -19.32 -7.51 21.34
CA ASP A 117 -20.69 -8.07 21.19
C ASP A 117 -21.53 -7.38 20.09
N LEU A 118 -20.86 -6.68 19.16
CA LEU A 118 -21.45 -6.04 17.98
C LEU A 118 -21.58 -7.06 16.82
N ALA A 119 -22.08 -8.26 17.10
CA ALA A 119 -22.16 -9.37 16.15
C ALA A 119 -22.94 -9.01 14.86
N GLY A 120 -23.88 -8.06 14.95
CA GLY A 120 -24.64 -7.56 13.80
C GLY A 120 -23.83 -6.75 12.77
N ASN A 121 -22.63 -6.24 13.10
CA ASN A 121 -21.83 -5.40 12.20
C ASN A 121 -20.67 -6.15 11.51
N LEU A 122 -20.66 -7.49 11.55
CA LEU A 122 -19.62 -8.32 10.90
C LEU A 122 -19.60 -8.21 9.37
N PHE A 123 -20.61 -7.60 8.76
CA PHE A 123 -20.66 -7.41 7.30
C PHE A 123 -19.48 -6.60 6.77
N TYR A 124 -18.98 -5.61 7.53
CA TYR A 124 -17.87 -4.77 7.10
C TYR A 124 -16.55 -5.56 6.96
N PRO A 125 -16.06 -6.28 7.99
CA PRO A 125 -14.86 -7.11 7.83
C PRO A 125 -14.98 -8.15 6.73
N VAL A 126 -16.15 -8.79 6.59
CA VAL A 126 -16.39 -9.78 5.52
C VAL A 126 -16.27 -9.13 4.14
N ALA A 127 -16.86 -7.95 3.95
CA ALA A 127 -16.75 -7.20 2.69
C ALA A 127 -15.29 -6.85 2.36
N VAL A 128 -14.47 -6.49 3.35
CA VAL A 128 -13.04 -6.21 3.16
C VAL A 128 -12.28 -7.46 2.73
N VAL A 129 -12.53 -8.62 3.36
CA VAL A 129 -11.88 -9.89 2.99
C VAL A 129 -12.31 -10.34 1.59
N VAL A 130 -13.58 -10.18 1.24
CA VAL A 130 -14.09 -10.46 -0.12
C VAL A 130 -13.43 -9.54 -1.14
N ALA A 131 -13.34 -8.23 -0.86
CA ALA A 131 -12.67 -7.27 -1.72
C ALA A 131 -11.18 -7.62 -1.93
N ALA A 132 -10.47 -7.99 -0.86
CA ALA A 132 -9.07 -8.44 -0.94
C ALA A 132 -8.91 -9.70 -1.80
N SER A 133 -9.85 -10.64 -1.69
CA SER A 133 -9.87 -11.88 -2.48
C SER A 133 -10.11 -11.59 -3.96
N LEU A 134 -11.07 -10.73 -4.29
CA LEU A 134 -11.35 -10.28 -5.66
C LEU A 134 -10.15 -9.54 -6.26
N LEU A 135 -9.51 -8.69 -5.47
CA LEU A 135 -8.33 -7.92 -5.89
C LEU A 135 -7.15 -8.87 -6.17
N LEU A 136 -6.91 -9.86 -5.32
CA LEU A 136 -5.89 -10.88 -5.54
C LEU A 136 -6.20 -11.74 -6.77
N MET A 137 -7.47 -12.10 -6.97
CA MET A 137 -7.91 -12.84 -8.16
C MET A 137 -7.70 -12.03 -9.44
N SER A 138 -8.03 -10.73 -9.41
CA SER A 138 -7.77 -9.79 -10.50
C SER A 138 -6.28 -9.66 -10.81
N LEU A 139 -5.43 -9.56 -9.78
CA LEU A 139 -3.99 -9.59 -9.94
C LEU A 139 -3.52 -10.91 -10.59
N GLY A 140 -4.04 -12.05 -10.14
CA GLY A 140 -3.73 -13.36 -10.72
C GLY A 140 -4.10 -13.44 -12.21
N LEU A 141 -5.27 -12.93 -12.60
CA LEU A 141 -5.69 -12.81 -13.99
C LEU A 141 -4.78 -11.87 -14.79
N PHE A 142 -4.44 -10.69 -14.26
CA PHE A 142 -3.50 -9.76 -14.88
C PHE A 142 -2.14 -10.42 -15.12
N LEU A 143 -1.62 -11.18 -14.16
CA LEU A 143 -0.34 -11.88 -14.28
C LEU A 143 -0.36 -13.03 -15.28
N ARG A 144 -1.51 -13.69 -15.44
CA ARG A 144 -1.70 -14.74 -16.43
C ARG A 144 -1.71 -14.15 -17.84
N TRP A 145 -2.54 -13.15 -18.10
CA TRP A 145 -2.63 -12.53 -19.42
C TRP A 145 -1.36 -11.79 -19.83
N SER A 146 -0.68 -11.13 -18.88
CA SER A 146 0.62 -10.49 -19.17
C SER A 146 1.79 -11.47 -19.34
N ARG A 147 1.56 -12.78 -19.23
CA ARG A 147 2.54 -13.81 -19.59
C ARG A 147 2.40 -14.27 -21.05
N ASP A 148 1.21 -14.06 -21.62
CA ASP A 148 0.84 -14.58 -22.94
C ASP A 148 0.95 -13.51 -24.05
N VAL A 149 1.43 -12.31 -23.72
CA VAL A 149 1.78 -11.18 -24.62
C VAL A 149 3.28 -11.00 -24.60
#